data_AF-A0A6V7XV89-F1
#
_entry.id   AF-A0A6V7XV89-F1
#
_cell.length_a   1.000
_cell.length_b   1.000
_cell.length_c   1.000
_cell.angle_alpha   90.00
_cell.angle_beta   90.00
_cell.angle_gamma   90.00
#
_symmetry.space_group_name_H-M   'P 1'
#
loop_
_entity.id
_entity.type
_entity.pdbx_description
1 polymer ?
#
loop_
_entity_poly.entity_id
_entity_poly.type
_entity_poly.pdbx_seq_one_letter_code
_entity_poly.pdbx_strand_id
1 'polypeptide(L)'
;QHKMVYLDFNSLYPSTIATTSFPGWHPKIHVVPLAEQNVNWKSGDQIPFKGILKVFLVPPSSLNVPVIPVKFDERLLFPLCRKCALAYPNGANIKGYQCPHNDEERGWVSTCTSLELEEALKVGYTVTKFYRALHYEKWDENLFKNYVQNLWQ
;
A
#
# COMPACT_ATOMS: atom_id res chain seq x y z
N GLN A 1 -23.36 -25.49 -15.68
CA GLN A 1 -22.06 -25.21 -16.33
C GLN A 1 -21.59 -23.84 -15.89
N HIS A 2 -20.43 -23.72 -15.28
CA HIS A 2 -19.83 -22.41 -14.97
C HIS A 2 -18.94 -21.99 -16.14
N LYS A 3 -19.12 -20.75 -16.63
CA LYS A 3 -18.33 -20.17 -17.72
C LYS A 3 -17.36 -19.16 -17.11
N MET A 4 -16.06 -19.31 -17.37
CA MET A 4 -15.03 -18.37 -16.92
C MET A 4 -14.69 -17.40 -18.05
N VAL A 5 -14.48 -16.13 -17.71
CA VAL A 5 -14.01 -15.08 -18.62
C VAL A 5 -12.74 -14.50 -18.01
N TYR A 6 -11.70 -14.32 -18.82
CA TYR A 6 -10.43 -13.74 -18.43
C TYR A 6 -10.23 -12.44 -19.18
N LEU A 7 -9.83 -11.40 -18.46
CA LEU A 7 -9.44 -10.11 -19.02
C LEU A 7 -7.94 -9.95 -18.78
N ASP A 8 -7.20 -9.61 -19.83
CA ASP A 8 -5.76 -9.38 -19.77
C ASP A 8 -5.44 -7.95 -20.18
N PHE A 9 -4.59 -7.29 -19.41
CA PHE A 9 -4.05 -6.00 -19.81
C PHE A 9 -2.82 -6.24 -20.67
N ASN A 10 -2.94 -6.03 -21.98
CA ASN A 10 -1.79 -6.07 -22.87
C ASN A 10 -0.76 -5.02 -22.41
N SER A 11 0.44 -5.47 -22.06
CA SER A 11 1.55 -4.61 -21.68
C SER A 11 1.23 -3.67 -20.50
N LEU A 12 0.71 -4.22 -19.40
CA LEU A 12 0.37 -3.45 -18.19
C LEU A 12 1.52 -2.54 -17.71
N TYR A 13 2.73 -3.09 -17.56
CA TYR A 13 3.89 -2.31 -17.09
C TYR A 13 4.30 -1.22 -18.10
N PRO A 14 4.54 -1.51 -19.40
CA PRO A 14 4.80 -0.45 -20.38
C PRO A 14 3.71 0.63 -20.43
N SER A 15 2.43 0.23 -20.42
CA SER A 15 1.31 1.16 -20.43
C SER A 15 1.32 2.08 -19.20
N THR A 16 1.57 1.52 -18.02
CA THR A 16 1.69 2.30 -16.78
C THR A 16 2.89 3.25 -16.84
N ILE A 17 4.04 2.76 -17.31
CA ILE A 17 5.27 3.56 -17.43
C ILE A 17 5.10 4.74 -18.41
N ALA A 18 4.35 4.55 -19.49
CA ALA A 18 4.14 5.57 -20.52
C ALA A 18 3.07 6.61 -20.17
N THR A 19 2.16 6.29 -19.25
CA THR A 19 0.98 7.12 -18.96
C THR A 19 0.95 7.70 -17.55
N THR A 20 1.81 7.22 -16.64
CA THR A 20 1.84 7.70 -15.26
C THR A 20 3.09 8.51 -14.98
N SER A 21 2.97 9.38 -13.98
CA SER A 21 4.06 10.23 -13.52
C SER A 21 5.04 9.41 -12.67
N PHE A 22 6.34 9.58 -12.91
CA PHE A 22 7.40 8.92 -12.11
C PHE A 22 8.17 9.94 -11.28
N PRO A 23 8.63 9.55 -10.08
CA PRO A 23 9.50 10.41 -9.29
C PRO A 23 10.84 10.61 -10.01
N GLY A 24 11.22 11.87 -10.19
CA GLY A 24 12.54 12.25 -10.69
C GLY A 24 13.46 12.66 -9.54
N TRP A 25 14.76 12.60 -9.80
CA TRP A 25 15.82 13.09 -8.89
C TRP A 25 15.92 12.35 -7.54
N HIS A 26 16.83 12.80 -6.69
CA HIS A 26 17.05 12.23 -5.36
C HIS A 26 15.95 12.66 -4.37
N PRO A 27 15.46 11.74 -3.52
CA PRO A 27 14.45 12.06 -2.53
C PRO A 27 15.03 12.90 -1.38
N LYS A 28 14.17 13.72 -0.76
CA LYS A 28 14.42 14.35 0.53
C LYS A 28 13.91 13.43 1.65
N ILE A 29 14.76 13.22 2.65
CA ILE A 29 14.42 12.38 3.81
C ILE A 29 13.76 13.26 4.86
N HIS A 30 12.53 12.94 5.22
CA HIS A 30 11.80 13.55 6.33
C HIS A 30 11.70 12.53 7.46
N VAL A 31 12.26 12.84 8.63
CA VAL A 31 12.16 12.00 9.83
C VAL A 31 11.26 12.72 10.83
N VAL A 32 10.24 12.02 11.32
CA VAL A 32 9.24 12.61 12.21
C VAL A 32 9.71 12.48 13.67
N PRO A 33 9.82 13.59 14.43
CA PRO A 33 10.13 13.54 15.85
C PRO A 33 9.11 12.70 16.62
N LEU A 34 9.55 11.98 17.65
CA LEU A 34 8.70 11.03 18.40
C LEU A 34 7.38 11.67 18.90
N ALA A 35 7.42 12.94 19.33
CA ALA A 35 6.27 13.67 19.82
C ALA A 35 5.18 13.91 18.74
N GLU A 36 5.54 13.85 17.46
CA GLU A 36 4.68 14.18 16.31
C GLU A 36 4.29 12.93 15.49
N GLN A 37 4.70 11.73 15.91
CA GLN A 37 4.46 10.51 15.14
C GLN A 37 2.99 10.06 15.15
N ASN A 38 2.21 10.43 16.17
CA ASN A 38 0.81 10.02 16.26
C ASN A 38 -0.04 10.82 15.26
N VAL A 39 -0.72 10.10 14.37
CA VAL A 39 -1.59 10.67 13.34
C VAL A 39 -2.89 9.88 13.27
N ASN A 40 -3.86 10.35 12.48
CA ASN A 40 -5.11 9.65 12.22
C ASN A 40 -5.54 9.89 10.78
N TRP A 41 -4.80 9.33 9.83
CA TRP A 41 -5.10 9.47 8.41
C TRP A 41 -6.12 8.40 7.98
N LYS A 42 -7.21 8.87 7.39
CA LYS A 42 -8.33 8.08 6.87
C LYS A 42 -8.63 8.40 5.40
N SER A 43 -8.04 9.47 4.87
CA SER A 43 -8.19 9.90 3.47
C SER A 43 -6.87 10.37 2.87
N GLY A 44 -6.77 10.31 1.54
CA GLY A 44 -5.53 10.58 0.79
C GLY A 44 -5.02 12.02 0.93
N ASP A 45 -5.91 12.99 1.11
CA ASP A 45 -5.58 14.41 1.32
C ASP A 45 -4.79 14.66 2.62
N GLN A 46 -4.81 13.70 3.55
CA GLN A 46 -4.07 13.78 4.80
C GLN A 46 -2.62 13.28 4.67
N ILE A 47 -2.22 12.72 3.52
CA ILE A 47 -0.86 12.23 3.28
C ILE A 47 0.04 13.44 2.94
N PRO A 48 1.01 13.81 3.80
CA PRO A 48 1.76 15.06 3.65
C PRO A 48 2.88 14.99 2.61
N PHE A 49 3.32 13.80 2.22
CA PHE A 49 4.46 13.61 1.32
C PHE A 49 4.12 12.67 0.18
N LYS A 50 4.46 13.10 -1.04
CA LYS A 50 4.42 12.25 -2.24
C LYS A 50 5.74 11.50 -2.38
N GLY A 51 5.71 10.16 -2.38
CA GLY A 51 6.92 9.34 -2.39
C GLY A 51 6.76 8.03 -1.63
N ILE A 52 7.76 7.62 -0.85
CA ILE A 52 7.73 6.37 -0.06
C ILE A 52 7.62 6.74 1.43
N LEU A 53 6.62 6.19 2.11
CA LEU A 53 6.35 6.48 3.52
C LEU A 53 6.54 5.24 4.37
N LYS A 54 7.04 5.42 5.58
CA LYS A 54 7.04 4.41 6.65
C LYS A 54 5.99 4.81 7.68
N VAL A 55 4.96 3.99 7.83
CA VAL A 55 3.77 4.27 8.64
C VAL A 55 3.36 3.04 9.45
N PHE A 56 2.64 3.23 10.55
CA PHE A 56 1.86 2.19 11.19
C PHE A 56 0.43 2.29 10.67
N LEU A 57 -0.02 1.23 10.02
CA LEU A 57 -1.36 1.16 9.44
C LEU A 57 -2.19 0.08 10.10
N VAL A 58 -3.49 0.33 10.16
CA VAL A 58 -4.51 -0.57 10.69
C VAL A 58 -5.49 -0.87 9.56
N PRO A 59 -5.64 -2.14 9.15
CA PRO A 59 -6.63 -2.53 8.15
C PRO A 59 -8.07 -2.32 8.64
N PRO A 60 -9.06 -2.29 7.74
CA PRO A 60 -10.47 -2.42 8.12
C PRO A 60 -10.77 -3.82 8.68
N SER A 61 -11.82 -3.96 9.48
CA SER A 61 -12.20 -5.24 10.11
C SER A 61 -12.72 -6.28 9.11
N SER A 62 -13.19 -5.82 7.95
CA SER A 62 -13.67 -6.66 6.87
C SER A 62 -13.36 -5.99 5.53
N LEU A 63 -12.73 -6.72 4.62
CA LEU A 63 -12.41 -6.27 3.27
C LEU A 63 -12.21 -7.49 2.37
N ASN A 64 -12.82 -7.47 1.18
CA ASN A 64 -12.80 -8.61 0.26
C ASN A 64 -11.40 -8.85 -0.34
N VAL A 65 -10.73 -7.79 -0.75
CA VAL A 65 -9.39 -7.85 -1.36
C VAL A 65 -8.47 -6.89 -0.59
N PRO A 66 -7.68 -7.37 0.36
CA PRO A 66 -6.74 -6.54 1.08
C PRO A 66 -5.58 -6.13 0.17
N VAL A 67 -5.16 -4.86 0.27
CA VAL A 67 -4.27 -4.23 -0.73
C VAL A 67 -2.86 -3.97 -0.24
N ILE A 68 -2.63 -3.91 1.08
CA ILE A 68 -1.29 -3.67 1.63
C ILE A 68 -0.61 -5.00 1.97
N PRO A 69 0.52 -5.32 1.32
CA PRO A 69 1.28 -6.51 1.63
C PRO A 69 2.11 -6.35 2.91
N VAL A 70 2.43 -7.48 3.52
CA VAL A 70 3.43 -7.56 4.58
C VAL A 70 4.08 -8.94 4.57
N LYS A 71 5.38 -8.98 4.87
CA LYS A 71 6.12 -10.24 4.99
C LYS A 71 6.17 -10.67 6.46
N PHE A 72 5.51 -11.77 6.81
CA PHE A 72 5.55 -12.40 8.13
C PHE A 72 6.01 -13.86 7.97
N ASP A 73 6.95 -14.30 8.82
CA ASP A 73 7.53 -15.66 8.78
C ASP A 73 7.91 -16.11 7.37
N GLU A 74 8.65 -15.28 6.64
CA GLU A 74 9.05 -15.48 5.24
C GLU A 74 7.93 -15.57 4.19
N ARG A 75 6.67 -15.32 4.57
CA ARG A 75 5.50 -15.37 3.70
C ARG A 75 5.00 -13.97 3.36
N LEU A 76 4.78 -13.69 2.08
CA LEU A 76 4.09 -12.47 1.63
C LEU A 76 2.60 -12.66 1.84
N LEU A 77 2.01 -11.85 2.71
CA LEU A 77 0.60 -11.93 3.10
C LEU A 77 -0.10 -10.59 2.88
N PHE A 78 -1.42 -10.63 2.75
CA PHE A 78 -2.31 -9.47 2.71
C PHE A 78 -3.34 -9.60 3.86
N PRO A 79 -2.92 -9.53 5.14
CA PRO A 79 -3.80 -9.83 6.26
C PRO A 79 -4.64 -8.62 6.69
N LEU A 80 -5.81 -8.86 7.28
CA LEU A 80 -6.58 -7.81 7.99
C LEU A 80 -6.24 -7.72 9.49
N CYS A 81 -5.41 -8.63 9.98
CA CYS A 81 -4.90 -8.64 11.34
C CYS A 81 -3.55 -9.37 11.40
N ARG A 82 -2.51 -8.65 11.85
CA ARG A 82 -1.17 -9.22 12.09
C ARG A 82 -1.20 -10.38 13.07
N LYS A 83 -1.82 -10.24 14.25
CA LYS A 83 -1.86 -11.32 15.25
C LYS A 83 -2.53 -12.59 14.71
N CYS A 84 -3.63 -12.47 13.98
CA CYS A 84 -4.28 -13.63 13.35
C CYS A 84 -3.36 -14.28 12.29
N ALA A 85 -2.69 -13.48 11.47
CA ALA A 85 -1.78 -13.99 10.43
C ALA A 85 -0.58 -14.76 11.00
N LEU A 86 -0.08 -14.34 12.17
CA LEU A 86 0.98 -15.03 12.90
C LEU A 86 0.48 -16.28 13.63
N ALA A 87 -0.72 -16.23 14.21
CA ALA A 87 -1.30 -17.37 14.93
C ALA A 87 -1.69 -18.52 13.99
N TYR A 88 -2.06 -18.23 12.74
CA TYR A 88 -2.49 -19.21 11.75
C TYR A 88 -1.61 -19.16 10.49
N PRO A 89 -0.36 -19.64 10.56
CA PRO A 89 0.59 -19.53 9.46
C PRO A 89 0.20 -20.33 8.21
N ASN A 90 -0.61 -21.38 8.36
CA ASN A 90 -1.09 -22.17 7.23
C ASN A 90 -2.45 -21.69 6.71
N GLY A 91 -2.90 -20.51 7.15
CA GLY A 91 -4.23 -19.98 6.90
C GLY A 91 -5.28 -20.59 7.83
N ALA A 92 -6.37 -19.85 8.01
CA ALA A 92 -7.54 -20.30 8.75
C ALA A 92 -8.80 -19.82 8.02
N ASN A 93 -9.63 -20.76 7.56
CA ASN A 93 -10.96 -20.46 7.01
C ASN A 93 -12.01 -20.86 8.05
N ILE A 94 -12.20 -19.99 9.05
CA ILE A 94 -13.16 -20.21 10.12
C ILE A 94 -14.43 -19.43 9.76
N LYS A 95 -15.49 -20.14 9.37
CA LYS A 95 -16.77 -19.52 9.04
C LYS A 95 -17.29 -18.72 10.24
N GLY A 96 -17.69 -17.47 10.00
CA GLY A 96 -18.22 -16.58 11.04
C GLY A 96 -17.17 -16.05 12.03
N TYR A 97 -15.87 -16.25 11.77
CA TYR A 97 -14.82 -15.72 12.64
C TYR A 97 -14.84 -14.19 12.66
N GLN A 98 -14.87 -13.64 13.87
CA GLN A 98 -14.68 -12.22 14.13
C GLN A 98 -13.39 -12.05 14.91
N CYS A 99 -12.48 -11.23 14.37
CA CYS A 99 -11.20 -10.95 15.01
C CYS A 99 -11.42 -10.19 16.32
N PRO A 100 -11.01 -10.71 17.49
CA PRO A 100 -11.18 -10.03 18.79
C PRO A 100 -10.07 -9.02 19.09
N HIS A 101 -9.04 -8.95 18.23
CA HIS A 101 -7.86 -8.12 18.45
C HIS A 101 -8.17 -6.63 18.25
N ASN A 102 -7.48 -5.78 19.00
CA ASN A 102 -7.59 -4.33 18.86
C ASN A 102 -6.73 -3.79 17.70
N ASP A 103 -6.83 -2.50 17.41
CA ASP A 103 -6.16 -1.87 16.27
C ASP A 103 -4.63 -1.92 16.33
N GLU A 104 -4.02 -1.79 17.52
CA GLU A 104 -2.56 -1.90 17.69
C GLU A 104 -2.07 -3.34 17.45
N GLU A 105 -2.90 -4.32 17.79
CA GLU A 105 -2.61 -5.73 17.58
C GLU A 105 -2.77 -6.14 16.11
N ARG A 106 -3.80 -5.62 15.46
CA ARG A 106 -4.17 -5.86 14.06
C ARG A 106 -3.21 -5.18 13.09
N GLY A 107 -2.80 -3.96 13.39
CA GLY A 107 -1.93 -3.16 12.54
C GLY A 107 -0.46 -3.59 12.55
N TRP A 108 0.31 -3.00 11.64
CA TRP A 108 1.75 -3.21 11.53
C TRP A 108 2.44 -1.99 10.90
N VAL A 109 3.77 -1.97 11.02
CA VAL A 109 4.60 -0.98 10.33
C VAL A 109 4.79 -1.43 8.88
N SER A 110 4.40 -0.59 7.93
CA SER A 110 4.65 -0.81 6.50
C SER A 110 5.51 0.29 5.92
N THR A 111 6.19 -0.04 4.83
CA THR A 111 6.86 0.91 3.95
C THR A 111 6.18 0.81 2.59
N CYS A 112 5.40 1.81 2.21
CA CYS A 112 4.59 1.82 0.99
C CYS A 112 4.71 3.16 0.27
N THR A 113 4.37 3.18 -1.01
CA THR A 113 4.27 4.44 -1.77
C THR A 113 3.06 5.25 -1.31
N SER A 114 3.09 6.57 -1.51
CA SER A 114 1.95 7.45 -1.27
C SER A 114 0.72 7.03 -2.09
N LEU A 115 0.94 6.48 -3.29
CA LEU A 115 -0.12 5.99 -4.19
C LEU A 115 -0.80 4.74 -3.63
N GLU A 116 -0.03 3.75 -3.17
CA GLU A 116 -0.57 2.55 -2.51
C GLU A 116 -1.28 2.92 -1.21
N LEU A 117 -0.73 3.87 -0.44
CA LEU A 117 -1.34 4.32 0.80
C LEU A 117 -2.66 5.04 0.55
N GLU A 118 -2.73 5.92 -0.44
CA GLU A 118 -3.96 6.59 -0.84
C GLU A 118 -5.05 5.59 -1.21
N GLU A 119 -4.73 4.57 -2.01
CA GLU A 119 -5.69 3.53 -2.38
C GLU A 119 -6.11 2.67 -1.18
N ALA A 120 -5.19 2.36 -0.27
CA ALA A 120 -5.52 1.66 0.96
C ALA A 120 -6.49 2.45 1.86
N LEU A 121 -6.28 3.77 2.00
CA LEU A 121 -7.17 4.62 2.77
C LEU A 121 -8.60 4.64 2.19
N LYS A 122 -8.74 4.64 0.85
CA LYS A 122 -10.07 4.56 0.19
C LYS A 122 -10.84 3.30 0.53
N VAL A 123 -10.14 2.18 0.74
CA VAL A 123 -10.75 0.89 1.12
C VAL A 123 -10.80 0.67 2.63
N GLY A 124 -10.64 1.73 3.43
CA GLY A 124 -10.90 1.74 4.87
C GLY A 124 -9.72 1.42 5.77
N TYR A 125 -8.49 1.40 5.24
CA TYR A 125 -7.31 1.40 6.09
C TYR A 125 -7.19 2.75 6.82
N THR A 126 -6.52 2.73 7.97
CA THR A 126 -6.20 3.96 8.71
C THR A 126 -4.72 3.97 9.10
N VAL A 127 -4.12 5.15 9.15
CA VAL A 127 -2.74 5.32 9.63
C VAL A 127 -2.78 5.97 11.00
N THR A 128 -2.16 5.32 11.98
CA THR A 128 -2.10 5.80 13.36
C THR A 128 -0.73 6.35 13.75
N LYS A 129 0.33 5.94 13.04
CA LYS A 129 1.67 6.51 13.23
C LYS A 129 2.39 6.78 11.92
N PHE A 130 3.12 7.88 11.84
CA PHE A 130 3.97 8.25 10.72
C PHE A 130 5.41 8.45 11.20
N TYR A 131 6.36 7.72 10.61
CA TYR A 131 7.74 7.65 11.10
C TYR A 131 8.71 8.46 10.25
N ARG A 132 8.65 8.27 8.93
CA ARG A 132 9.54 8.93 7.96
C ARG A 132 8.98 8.85 6.56
N ALA A 133 9.39 9.78 5.70
CA ALA A 133 9.11 9.74 4.27
C ALA A 133 10.38 10.00 3.45
N LEU A 134 10.47 9.33 2.30
CA LEU A 134 11.31 9.72 1.18
C LEU A 134 10.42 10.50 0.22
N HIS A 135 10.50 11.82 0.29
CA HIS A 135 9.69 12.71 -0.52
C HIS A 135 10.40 13.02 -1.84
N TYR A 136 9.69 12.88 -2.95
CA TYR A 136 10.16 13.30 -4.27
C TYR A 136 9.42 14.57 -4.69
N GLU A 137 10.15 15.67 -4.81
CA GLU A 137 9.58 16.98 -5.17
C GLU A 137 9.18 17.05 -6.63
N LYS A 138 9.98 16.43 -7.50
CA LYS A 138 9.79 16.47 -8.95
C LYS A 138 9.23 15.14 -9.43
N TRP A 139 8.18 15.24 -10.22
CA TRP A 139 7.55 14.11 -10.89
C TRP A 139 7.41 14.44 -12.38
N ASP A 140 7.65 13.46 -13.24
CA ASP A 140 7.66 13.63 -14.69
C ASP A 140 6.84 12.52 -15.35
N GLU A 141 5.85 12.93 -16.15
CA GLU A 141 4.96 12.05 -16.92
C GLU A 141 5.54 11.66 -18.29
N ASN A 142 6.61 12.34 -18.73
CA ASN A 142 7.25 12.10 -20.02
C ASN A 142 8.57 11.34 -19.90
N LEU A 143 9.04 11.07 -18.69
CA LEU A 143 10.36 10.48 -18.40
C LEU A 143 10.65 9.23 -19.25
N PHE A 144 9.66 8.35 -19.38
CA PHE A 144 9.78 7.10 -20.14
C PHE A 144 8.87 7.03 -21.37
N LYS A 145 8.05 8.05 -21.61
CA LYS A 145 7.00 8.03 -22.64
C LYS A 145 7.55 7.79 -24.04
N ASN A 146 8.57 8.54 -24.45
CA ASN A 146 9.18 8.38 -25.77
C ASN A 146 9.86 7.02 -25.93
N TYR A 147 10.51 6.54 -24.87
CA TYR A 147 11.15 5.21 -24.88
C TYR A 147 10.11 4.10 -25.09
N VAL A 148 8.99 4.13 -24.36
CA VAL A 148 7.94 3.12 -24.51
C VAL A 148 7.21 3.24 -25.84
N GLN A 149 6.96 4.45 -26.34
CA GLN A 149 6.34 4.65 -27.65
C GLN A 149 7.14 3.99 -28.78
N ASN A 150 8.47 4.02 -28.71
CA ASN A 150 9.33 3.34 -29.68
C ASN A 150 9.26 1.80 -29.60
N LEU A 151 8.78 1.23 -28.49
CA LEU A 151 8.60 -0.22 -28.36
C LEU A 151 7.28 -0.73 -29.00
N TRP A 152 6.38 0.19 -29.35
CA TRP A 152 5.08 -0.11 -29.94
C TRP A 152 4.99 0.18 -31.45
N GLN A 153 6.11 0.63 -32.04
CA GLN A 153 6.30 0.76 -33.48
C GLN A 153 6.75 -0.58 -34.08
#